data_AF-A0AA46K1H5-F1
#
_entry.id   AF-A0AA46K1H5-F1
#
_cell.length_a   1.000
_cell.length_b   1.000
_cell.length_c   1.000
_cell.angle_alpha   90.00
_cell.angle_beta   90.00
_cell.angle_gamma   90.00
#
_symmetry.space_group_name_H-M   'P 1'
#
loop_
_entity.id
_entity.type
_entity.pdbx_description
1 polymer ?
#
loop_
_entity_poly.entity_id
_entity_poly.type
_entity_poly.pdbx_seq_one_letter_code
_entity_poly.pdbx_strand_id
1 'polypeptide(L)'
;MKKGLMLLSLLVASVTGAAHADDAAIKKALASLGIQQADVQPSPVIGLKTVLTDSGVLYASEDGKHILQGPLFDVSGKEPVNVTNQLLSTKMDALKDQMIVYKAPKEKHVITVFTDITCGYCHKLHQQMKEYNDLGITVRYLAFPRQGLASQAEKDMQSIWCTADKAKAFDAAMKGDAVSPATCKTDISKHYQLGVQFGIQGTPAIILENGMMIPGYQGPKEMAAMLDAHQAATKAGG
;
A
#
# COMPACT_ATOMS: atom_id res chain seq x y z
N MET A 1 -68.00 3.61 -33.78
CA MET A 1 -67.62 4.68 -32.81
C MET A 1 -66.52 4.10 -31.93
N LYS A 2 -65.26 4.11 -32.40
CA LYS A 2 -64.16 5.01 -32.02
C LYS A 2 -63.82 5.08 -30.51
N LYS A 3 -62.72 4.38 -30.18
CA LYS A 3 -61.59 4.76 -29.29
C LYS A 3 -61.90 4.79 -27.77
N GLY A 4 -61.07 4.28 -26.88
CA GLY A 4 -59.71 3.77 -26.95
C GLY A 4 -59.18 3.73 -25.51
N LEU A 5 -58.75 2.55 -25.07
CA LEU A 5 -58.13 2.28 -23.77
C LEU A 5 -56.73 2.91 -23.75
N MET A 6 -56.42 3.77 -22.78
CA MET A 6 -55.04 4.19 -22.51
C MET A 6 -54.69 3.94 -21.05
N LEU A 7 -53.87 2.90 -20.85
CA LEU A 7 -53.09 2.66 -19.64
C LEU A 7 -52.02 3.75 -19.52
N LEU A 8 -51.94 4.41 -18.37
CA LEU A 8 -50.86 5.30 -18.01
C LEU A 8 -49.82 4.50 -17.20
N SER A 9 -48.82 3.96 -17.89
CA SER A 9 -47.65 3.33 -17.28
C SER A 9 -46.75 4.42 -16.70
N LEU A 10 -46.66 4.54 -15.38
CA LEU A 10 -45.65 5.38 -14.73
C LEU A 10 -44.26 4.77 -14.94
N LEU A 11 -43.43 5.46 -15.70
CA LEU A 11 -42.00 5.22 -15.84
C LEU A 11 -41.31 5.42 -14.48
N VAL A 12 -40.79 4.34 -13.89
CA VAL A 12 -39.76 4.43 -12.85
C VAL A 12 -38.44 4.70 -13.57
N ALA A 13 -38.02 5.96 -13.61
CA ALA A 13 -36.72 6.35 -14.14
C ALA A 13 -35.62 5.95 -13.14
N SER A 14 -34.82 4.96 -13.52
CA SER A 14 -33.62 4.53 -12.82
C SER A 14 -32.59 5.66 -12.83
N VAL A 15 -32.36 6.29 -11.67
CA VAL A 15 -31.30 7.28 -11.49
C VAL A 15 -29.98 6.54 -11.23
N THR A 16 -29.31 6.10 -12.29
CA THR A 16 -27.98 5.47 -12.21
C THR A 16 -26.95 6.25 -13.03
N GLY A 17 -26.80 7.55 -12.76
CA GLY A 17 -25.95 8.45 -13.57
C GLY A 17 -25.00 9.39 -12.83
N ALA A 18 -25.07 9.53 -11.50
CA ALA A 18 -24.25 10.54 -10.80
C ALA A 18 -22.79 10.10 -10.57
N ALA A 19 -22.53 8.80 -10.33
CA ALA A 19 -21.22 8.36 -9.86
C ALA A 19 -20.06 8.51 -10.87
N HIS A 20 -20.33 8.63 -12.17
CA HIS A 20 -19.28 8.72 -13.21
C HIS A 20 -18.97 10.15 -13.68
N ALA A 21 -19.87 11.11 -13.47
CA ALA A 21 -19.65 12.50 -13.89
C ALA A 21 -18.61 13.20 -13.00
N ASP A 22 -18.60 12.85 -11.71
CA ASP A 22 -17.77 13.49 -10.69
C ASP A 22 -16.28 13.08 -10.81
N ASP A 23 -16.00 11.81 -11.12
CA ASP A 23 -14.64 11.30 -11.31
C ASP A 23 -13.90 12.01 -12.47
N ALA A 24 -14.62 12.35 -13.55
CA ALA A 24 -14.05 13.04 -14.69
C ALA A 24 -13.65 14.49 -14.35
N ALA A 25 -14.45 15.18 -13.54
CA ALA A 25 -14.14 16.52 -13.05
C ALA A 25 -12.88 16.51 -12.18
N ILE A 26 -12.78 15.54 -11.25
CA ILE A 26 -11.59 15.35 -10.40
C ILE A 26 -10.35 15.08 -11.25
N LYS A 27 -10.40 14.11 -12.17
CA LYS A 27 -9.26 13.79 -13.05
C LYS A 27 -8.82 14.97 -13.90
N LYS A 28 -9.76 15.76 -14.42
CA LYS A 28 -9.46 16.97 -15.19
C LYS A 28 -8.77 18.03 -14.32
N ALA A 29 -9.24 18.26 -13.10
CA ALA A 29 -8.63 19.20 -12.16
C ALA A 29 -7.20 18.77 -11.81
N LEU A 30 -6.99 17.49 -11.49
CA LEU A 30 -5.68 16.92 -11.18
C LEU A 30 -4.71 16.98 -12.36
N ALA A 31 -5.18 16.73 -13.59
CA ALA A 31 -4.35 16.86 -14.78
C ALA A 31 -3.81 18.29 -14.98
N SER A 32 -4.60 19.32 -14.61
CA SER A 32 -4.16 20.72 -14.66
C SER A 32 -3.06 21.05 -13.64
N LEU A 33 -2.94 20.22 -12.59
CA LEU A 33 -1.88 20.28 -11.59
C LEU A 33 -0.68 19.36 -11.92
N GLY A 34 -0.67 18.75 -13.12
CA GLY A 34 0.39 17.83 -13.54
C GLY A 34 0.21 16.39 -13.06
N ILE A 35 -0.89 16.07 -12.37
CA ILE A 35 -1.18 14.71 -11.88
C ILE A 35 -1.97 13.97 -12.96
N GLN A 36 -1.28 13.16 -13.76
CA GLN A 36 -1.86 12.47 -14.93
C GLN A 36 -2.46 11.10 -14.59
N GLN A 37 -1.88 10.41 -13.60
CA GLN A 37 -2.32 9.08 -13.16
C GLN A 37 -2.98 9.19 -11.79
N ALA A 38 -4.32 9.14 -11.81
CA ALA A 38 -5.14 9.19 -10.60
C ALA A 38 -6.19 8.08 -10.63
N ASP A 39 -6.21 7.27 -9.58
CA ASP A 39 -7.24 6.27 -9.32
C ASP A 39 -8.23 6.82 -8.29
N VAL A 40 -9.47 7.05 -8.73
CA VAL A 40 -10.53 7.65 -7.91
C VAL A 40 -11.35 6.53 -7.26
N GLN A 41 -11.47 6.60 -5.95
CA GLN A 41 -12.10 5.60 -5.10
C GLN A 41 -13.16 6.28 -4.20
N PRO A 42 -14.17 5.54 -3.72
CA PRO A 42 -15.06 6.04 -2.68
C PRO A 42 -14.29 6.52 -1.44
N SER A 43 -14.86 7.51 -0.74
CA SER A 43 -14.39 7.98 0.57
C SER A 43 -15.46 7.68 1.62
N PRO A 44 -15.08 7.41 2.88
CA PRO A 44 -16.06 7.34 3.98
C PRO A 44 -16.67 8.70 4.32
N VAL A 45 -16.10 9.81 3.83
CA VAL A 45 -16.64 11.17 4.04
C VAL A 45 -17.51 11.57 2.86
N ILE A 46 -18.79 11.87 3.13
CA ILE A 46 -19.76 12.33 2.13
C ILE A 46 -19.25 13.62 1.47
N GLY A 47 -19.36 13.68 0.14
CA GLY A 47 -18.90 14.83 -0.66
C GLY A 47 -17.40 14.84 -0.97
N LEU A 48 -16.65 13.84 -0.50
CA LEU A 48 -15.25 13.62 -0.85
C LEU A 48 -15.06 12.30 -1.61
N LYS A 49 -14.03 12.24 -2.43
CA LYS A 49 -13.50 11.02 -3.05
C LYS A 49 -12.06 10.81 -2.61
N THR A 50 -11.66 9.55 -2.43
CA THR A 50 -10.26 9.19 -2.19
C THR A 50 -9.57 9.11 -3.55
N VAL A 51 -8.45 9.79 -3.72
CA VAL A 51 -7.71 9.84 -4.98
C VAL A 51 -6.30 9.34 -4.74
N LEU A 52 -5.96 8.21 -5.35
CA LEU A 52 -4.64 7.61 -5.26
C LEU A 52 -3.80 8.12 -6.43
N THR A 53 -2.63 8.68 -6.13
CA THR A 53 -1.73 9.26 -7.12
C THR A 53 -0.32 8.67 -6.97
N ASP A 54 0.56 8.98 -7.92
CA ASP A 54 1.99 8.64 -7.84
C ASP A 54 2.75 9.43 -6.77
N SER A 55 2.13 10.45 -6.17
CA SER A 55 2.74 11.34 -5.16
C SER A 55 2.05 11.26 -3.79
N GLY A 56 1.17 10.28 -3.58
CA GLY A 56 0.46 10.08 -2.33
C GLY A 56 -1.06 9.99 -2.51
N VAL A 57 -1.78 9.97 -1.39
CA VAL A 57 -3.24 9.98 -1.38
C VAL A 57 -3.76 11.39 -1.15
N LEU A 58 -4.73 11.78 -1.98
CA LEU A 58 -5.47 13.03 -1.89
C LEU A 58 -6.95 12.74 -1.61
N TYR A 59 -7.64 13.71 -1.04
CA TYR A 59 -9.08 13.73 -0.92
C TYR A 59 -9.61 14.91 -1.71
N ALA A 60 -10.44 14.65 -2.72
CA ALA A 60 -11.00 15.68 -3.58
C ALA A 60 -12.50 15.83 -3.32
N SER A 61 -13.02 17.05 -3.37
CA SER A 61 -14.47 17.26 -3.46
C SER A 61 -15.01 16.65 -4.76
N GLU A 62 -16.27 16.19 -4.75
CA GLU A 62 -16.88 15.55 -5.94
C GLU A 62 -16.87 16.46 -7.18
N ASP A 63 -16.92 17.78 -6.99
CA ASP A 63 -16.81 18.75 -8.08
C ASP A 63 -15.36 19.07 -8.52
N GLY A 64 -14.36 18.44 -7.90
CA GLY A 64 -12.94 18.60 -8.21
C GLY A 64 -12.32 19.95 -7.82
N LYS A 65 -13.05 20.82 -7.10
CA LYS A 65 -12.59 22.19 -6.80
C LYS A 65 -11.68 22.29 -5.57
N HIS A 66 -11.78 21.36 -4.64
CA HIS A 66 -11.00 21.36 -3.41
C HIS A 66 -10.23 20.05 -3.28
N ILE A 67 -8.98 20.16 -2.82
CA ILE A 67 -8.08 19.03 -2.59
C ILE A 67 -7.51 19.15 -1.19
N LEU A 68 -7.52 18.05 -0.45
CA LEU A 68 -6.87 17.88 0.84
C LEU A 68 -5.83 16.77 0.71
N GLN A 69 -4.67 16.95 1.32
CA GLN A 69 -3.68 15.88 1.41
C GLN A 69 -4.09 14.90 2.51
N GLY A 70 -3.98 13.59 2.25
CA GLY A 70 -4.17 12.57 3.27
C GLY A 70 -3.03 12.54 4.31
N PRO A 71 -3.11 11.64 5.31
CA PRO A 71 -4.16 10.62 5.46
C PRO A 71 -5.45 11.16 6.11
N LEU A 72 -6.53 10.40 5.94
CA LEU A 72 -7.79 10.57 6.66
C LEU A 72 -7.83 9.61 7.84
N PHE A 73 -8.25 10.14 9.00
CA PHE A 73 -8.50 9.35 10.20
C PHE A 73 -9.99 9.34 10.52
N ASP A 74 -10.52 8.16 10.82
CA ASP A 74 -11.79 8.00 11.51
C ASP A 74 -11.54 8.04 13.03
N VAL A 75 -12.17 8.99 13.71
CA VAL A 75 -12.04 9.23 15.15
C VAL A 75 -13.35 8.97 15.90
N SER A 76 -14.30 8.28 15.27
CA SER A 76 -15.59 7.93 15.89
C SER A 76 -15.47 6.80 16.93
N GLY A 77 -14.41 5.99 16.83
CA GLY A 77 -14.10 4.90 17.76
C GLY A 77 -13.32 5.35 18.99
N LYS A 78 -12.91 4.37 19.82
CA LYS A 78 -12.06 4.60 21.00
C LYS A 78 -10.66 5.09 20.63
N GLU A 79 -10.16 4.64 19.48
CA GLU A 79 -8.84 4.98 18.96
C GLU A 79 -8.97 5.50 17.52
N PRO A 80 -8.16 6.49 17.11
CA PRO A 80 -8.11 6.93 15.73
C PRO A 80 -7.68 5.82 14.77
N VAL A 81 -8.42 5.66 13.68
CA VAL A 81 -8.13 4.68 12.63
C VAL A 81 -7.74 5.39 11.34
N ASN A 82 -6.55 5.11 10.81
CA ASN A 82 -6.14 5.63 9.51
C ASN A 82 -6.84 4.86 8.37
N VAL A 83 -7.97 5.38 7.90
CA VAL A 83 -8.77 4.75 6.84
C VAL A 83 -8.08 4.79 5.47
N THR A 84 -7.16 5.75 5.25
CA THR A 84 -6.30 5.75 4.07
C THR A 84 -5.44 4.50 4.03
N ASN A 85 -4.76 4.19 5.13
CA ASN A 85 -3.87 3.04 5.19
C ASN A 85 -4.64 1.71 5.13
N GLN A 86 -5.86 1.64 5.67
CA GLN A 86 -6.69 0.43 5.52
C GLN A 86 -7.01 0.13 4.06
N LEU A 87 -7.38 1.15 3.26
CA LEU A 87 -7.59 1.01 1.82
C LEU A 87 -6.29 0.54 1.13
N LEU A 88 -5.15 1.12 1.50
CA LEU A 88 -3.86 0.76 0.93
C LEU A 88 -3.41 -0.66 1.33
N SER A 89 -3.78 -1.15 2.51
CA SER A 89 -3.54 -2.54 2.90
C SER A 89 -4.24 -3.53 1.97
N THR A 90 -5.47 -3.24 1.52
CA THR A 90 -6.14 -4.07 0.51
C THR A 90 -5.37 -4.09 -0.82
N LYS A 91 -4.75 -2.95 -1.20
CA LYS A 91 -3.89 -2.89 -2.40
C LYS A 91 -2.57 -3.62 -2.20
N MET A 92 -2.01 -3.59 -0.98
CA MET A 92 -0.83 -4.35 -0.61
C MET A 92 -1.08 -5.86 -0.70
N ASP A 93 -2.26 -6.33 -0.27
CA ASP A 93 -2.63 -7.75 -0.36
C ASP A 93 -2.75 -8.25 -1.81
N ALA A 94 -3.11 -7.37 -2.74
CA ALA A 94 -3.10 -7.68 -4.17
C ALA A 94 -1.68 -7.91 -4.73
N LEU A 95 -0.63 -7.50 -4.00
CA LEU A 95 0.78 -7.71 -4.34
C LEU A 95 1.40 -8.91 -3.62
N LYS A 96 0.64 -9.68 -2.84
CA LYS A 96 1.15 -10.79 -2.01
C LYS A 96 2.00 -11.80 -2.79
N ASP A 97 1.62 -12.10 -4.04
CA ASP A 97 2.32 -13.09 -4.88
C ASP A 97 3.65 -12.55 -5.43
N GLN A 98 3.90 -11.25 -5.28
CA GLN A 98 5.13 -10.57 -5.67
C GLN A 98 6.08 -10.39 -4.47
N MET A 99 5.65 -10.67 -3.23
CA MET A 99 6.47 -10.46 -2.04
C MET A 99 7.59 -11.51 -1.92
N ILE A 100 8.73 -11.12 -1.34
CA ILE A 100 9.74 -12.06 -0.87
C ILE A 100 9.43 -12.39 0.58
N VAL A 101 9.09 -13.65 0.88
CA VAL A 101 8.55 -14.04 2.18
C VAL A 101 9.55 -14.90 2.95
N TYR A 102 9.97 -14.41 4.11
CA TYR A 102 10.75 -15.15 5.11
C TYR A 102 9.81 -15.57 6.23
N LYS A 103 9.28 -16.78 6.11
CA LYS A 103 8.23 -17.30 6.98
C LYS A 103 8.79 -17.80 8.32
N ALA A 104 8.19 -17.36 9.41
CA ALA A 104 8.46 -17.90 10.74
C ALA A 104 7.93 -19.34 10.87
N PRO A 105 8.71 -20.27 11.47
CA PRO A 105 8.23 -21.64 11.72
C PRO A 105 7.00 -21.71 12.63
N LYS A 106 6.91 -20.81 13.62
CA LYS A 106 5.78 -20.64 14.54
C LYS A 106 5.24 -19.21 14.39
N GLU A 107 4.57 -18.96 13.26
CA GLU A 107 4.04 -17.65 12.92
C GLU A 107 3.05 -17.14 13.98
N LYS A 108 3.37 -15.98 14.56
CA LYS A 108 2.56 -15.21 15.50
C LYS A 108 2.12 -13.88 14.90
N HIS A 109 3.02 -13.27 14.11
CA HIS A 109 2.85 -11.96 13.51
C HIS A 109 3.33 -11.98 12.07
N VAL A 110 2.69 -11.19 11.21
CA VAL A 110 3.12 -10.96 9.84
C VAL A 110 3.35 -9.46 9.65
N ILE A 111 4.52 -9.09 9.15
CA ILE A 111 4.84 -7.71 8.80
C ILE A 111 5.21 -7.61 7.32
N THR A 112 4.75 -6.54 6.66
CA THR A 112 5.25 -6.18 5.32
C THR A 112 6.29 -5.09 5.47
N VAL A 113 7.46 -5.28 4.87
CA VAL A 113 8.57 -4.34 4.95
C VAL A 113 8.90 -3.81 3.56
N PHE A 114 8.79 -2.49 3.39
CA PHE A 114 9.35 -1.80 2.25
C PHE A 114 10.85 -1.64 2.47
N THR A 115 11.63 -2.26 1.59
CA THR A 115 13.08 -2.42 1.75
C THR A 115 13.85 -1.90 0.54
N ASP A 116 15.12 -1.55 0.77
CA ASP A 116 16.07 -1.10 -0.25
C ASP A 116 17.40 -1.82 -0.02
N ILE A 117 17.90 -2.53 -1.04
CA ILE A 117 19.17 -3.29 -0.95
C ILE A 117 20.41 -2.40 -0.80
N THR A 118 20.25 -1.07 -0.90
CA THR A 118 21.33 -0.10 -0.66
C THR A 118 21.23 0.57 0.72
N CYS A 119 20.26 0.17 1.55
CA CYS A 119 20.01 0.79 2.85
C CYS A 119 20.67 0.01 3.99
N GLY A 120 21.57 0.66 4.73
CA GLY A 120 22.28 0.06 5.87
C GLY A 120 21.36 -0.57 6.93
N TYR A 121 20.23 0.07 7.26
CA TYR A 121 19.27 -0.50 8.21
C TYR A 121 18.45 -1.65 7.61
N CYS A 122 18.26 -1.69 6.28
CA CYS A 122 17.68 -2.85 5.62
C CYS A 122 18.65 -4.05 5.69
N HIS A 123 19.95 -3.84 5.49
CA HIS A 123 20.96 -4.87 5.72
C HIS A 123 20.93 -5.37 7.16
N LYS A 124 20.89 -4.46 8.14
CA LYS A 124 20.79 -4.83 9.56
C LYS A 124 19.54 -5.66 9.86
N LEU A 125 18.38 -5.26 9.33
CA LEU A 125 17.14 -6.03 9.48
C LEU A 125 17.29 -7.44 8.89
N HIS A 126 17.82 -7.53 7.67
CA HIS A 126 17.97 -8.80 6.95
C HIS A 126 18.97 -9.76 7.61
N GLN A 127 20.07 -9.24 8.14
CA GLN A 127 21.06 -10.03 8.90
C GLN A 127 20.44 -10.72 10.12
N GLN A 128 19.38 -10.14 10.67
CA GLN A 128 18.67 -10.65 11.84
C GLN A 128 17.40 -11.43 11.48
N MET A 129 17.18 -11.77 10.20
CA MET A 129 15.96 -12.42 9.73
C MET A 129 15.62 -13.69 10.53
N LYS A 130 16.63 -14.50 10.87
CA LYS A 130 16.45 -15.68 11.69
C LYS A 130 15.91 -15.33 13.09
N GLU A 131 16.41 -14.28 13.73
CA GLU A 131 15.94 -13.85 15.05
C GLU A 131 14.47 -13.39 15.01
N TYR A 132 14.05 -12.66 13.96
CA TYR A 132 12.64 -12.34 13.75
C TYR A 132 11.79 -13.60 13.62
N ASN A 133 12.21 -14.52 12.76
CA ASN A 133 11.47 -15.76 12.51
C ASN A 133 11.40 -16.68 13.75
N ASP A 134 12.48 -16.77 14.54
CA ASP A 134 12.51 -17.53 15.79
C ASP A 134 11.54 -16.94 16.83
N LEU A 135 11.32 -15.62 16.82
CA LEU A 135 10.33 -14.92 17.65
C LEU A 135 8.90 -15.03 17.12
N GLY A 136 8.70 -15.69 15.98
CA GLY A 136 7.39 -15.88 15.36
C GLY A 136 6.96 -14.77 14.41
N ILE A 137 7.88 -13.91 13.95
CA ILE A 137 7.59 -12.82 13.02
C ILE A 137 7.92 -13.26 11.60
N THR A 138 6.90 -13.37 10.76
CA THR A 138 7.06 -13.54 9.31
C THR A 138 7.29 -12.18 8.66
N VAL A 139 8.34 -12.07 7.85
CA VAL A 139 8.68 -10.83 7.13
C VAL A 139 8.38 -11.00 5.65
N ARG A 140 7.59 -10.08 5.08
CA ARG A 140 7.28 -10.00 3.64
C ARG A 140 7.90 -8.74 3.06
N TYR A 141 8.82 -8.85 2.10
CA TYR A 141 9.41 -7.68 1.47
C TYR A 141 8.65 -7.21 0.24
N LEU A 142 8.55 -5.88 0.12
CA LEU A 142 8.27 -5.16 -1.11
C LEU A 142 9.44 -4.20 -1.39
N ALA A 143 9.75 -3.99 -2.67
CA ALA A 143 10.86 -3.14 -3.08
C ALA A 143 10.51 -1.65 -2.96
N PHE A 144 11.42 -0.85 -2.40
CA PHE A 144 11.29 0.60 -2.30
C PHE A 144 12.66 1.27 -2.55
N PRO A 145 13.06 1.50 -3.80
CA PRO A 145 14.31 2.19 -4.10
C PRO A 145 14.23 3.66 -3.66
N ARG A 146 14.93 4.03 -2.57
CA ARG A 146 14.86 5.40 -2.01
C ARG A 146 15.33 6.48 -2.98
N GLN A 147 16.19 6.11 -3.92
CA GLN A 147 16.71 6.98 -4.98
C GLN A 147 15.76 7.08 -6.18
N GLY A 148 14.57 6.49 -6.10
CA GLY A 148 13.54 6.54 -7.12
C GLY A 148 13.70 5.49 -8.23
N LEU A 149 12.75 5.50 -9.16
CA LEU A 149 12.56 4.46 -10.18
C LEU A 149 13.62 4.46 -11.30
N ALA A 150 14.45 5.49 -11.39
CA ALA A 150 15.53 5.57 -12.37
C ALA A 150 16.89 5.09 -11.83
N SER A 151 16.95 4.69 -10.55
CA SER A 151 18.19 4.38 -9.85
C SER A 151 18.76 3.00 -10.19
N GLN A 152 20.04 2.79 -9.90
CA GLN A 152 20.64 1.45 -10.00
C GLN A 152 20.01 0.47 -9.00
N ALA A 153 19.63 0.95 -7.80
CA ALA A 153 18.95 0.15 -6.79
C ALA A 153 17.62 -0.41 -7.30
N GLU A 154 16.87 0.37 -8.09
CA GLU A 154 15.66 -0.10 -8.74
C GLU A 154 15.97 -1.26 -9.71
N LYS A 155 16.93 -1.07 -10.63
CA LYS A 155 17.29 -2.09 -11.64
C LYS A 155 17.74 -3.40 -11.03
N ASP A 156 18.54 -3.32 -9.98
CA ASP A 156 19.04 -4.48 -9.25
C ASP A 156 17.89 -5.18 -8.50
N MET A 157 17.03 -4.44 -7.81
CA MET A 157 15.85 -5.02 -7.14
C MET A 157 14.85 -5.61 -8.14
N GLN A 158 14.64 -4.99 -9.30
CA GLN A 158 13.78 -5.51 -10.36
C GLN A 158 14.31 -6.86 -10.87
N SER A 159 15.64 -6.99 -10.99
CA SER A 159 16.29 -8.26 -11.33
C SER A 159 16.10 -9.31 -10.25
N ILE A 160 16.29 -8.97 -8.96
CA ILE A 160 16.03 -9.87 -7.82
C ILE A 160 14.58 -10.37 -7.84
N TRP A 161 13.61 -9.48 -8.07
CA TRP A 161 12.19 -9.83 -8.13
C TRP A 161 11.78 -10.63 -9.37
N CYS A 162 12.69 -10.76 -10.34
CA CYS A 162 12.50 -11.54 -11.55
C CYS A 162 13.22 -12.89 -11.54
N THR A 163 13.97 -13.24 -10.49
CA THR A 163 14.56 -14.57 -10.38
C THR A 163 13.52 -15.62 -9.99
N ALA A 164 13.82 -16.88 -10.31
CA ALA A 164 12.99 -18.01 -9.88
C ALA A 164 12.98 -18.16 -8.35
N ASP A 165 14.12 -17.93 -7.71
CA ASP A 165 14.30 -17.94 -6.26
C ASP A 165 14.67 -16.53 -5.78
N LYS A 166 13.63 -15.72 -5.54
CA LYS A 166 13.77 -14.33 -5.10
C LYS A 166 14.47 -14.23 -3.75
N ALA A 167 14.19 -15.15 -2.82
CA ALA A 167 14.76 -15.14 -1.48
C ALA A 167 16.28 -15.37 -1.54
N LYS A 168 16.73 -16.37 -2.30
CA LYS A 168 18.16 -16.61 -2.50
C LYS A 168 18.87 -15.44 -3.18
N ALA A 169 18.25 -14.84 -4.20
CA ALA A 169 18.81 -13.67 -4.88
C ALA A 169 18.90 -12.45 -3.95
N PHE A 170 17.87 -12.22 -3.13
CA PHE A 170 17.86 -11.15 -2.13
C PHE A 170 18.92 -11.39 -1.05
N ASP A 171 19.06 -12.61 -0.53
CA ASP A 171 20.10 -12.97 0.44
C ASP A 171 21.52 -12.68 -0.07
N ALA A 172 21.78 -12.98 -1.34
CA ALA A 172 23.06 -12.70 -1.98
C ALA A 172 23.32 -11.19 -2.08
N ALA A 173 22.34 -10.44 -2.59
CA ALA A 173 22.44 -8.98 -2.71
C ALA A 173 22.67 -8.30 -1.34
N MET A 174 21.97 -8.75 -0.30
CA MET A 174 22.11 -8.20 1.06
C MET A 174 23.46 -8.54 1.73
N LYS A 175 24.21 -9.52 1.18
CA LYS A 175 25.60 -9.83 1.56
C LYS A 175 26.63 -9.05 0.74
N GLY A 176 26.20 -8.31 -0.28
CA GLY A 176 27.05 -7.52 -1.17
C GLY A 176 27.44 -8.24 -2.47
N ASP A 177 26.84 -9.39 -2.78
CA ASP A 177 27.07 -10.06 -4.05
C ASP A 177 26.46 -9.27 -5.22
N ALA A 178 27.08 -9.36 -6.39
CA ALA A 178 26.57 -8.71 -7.60
C ALA A 178 25.23 -9.32 -8.06
N VAL A 179 24.29 -8.46 -8.42
CA VAL A 179 22.99 -8.89 -8.96
C VAL A 179 23.12 -9.13 -10.46
N SER A 180 22.78 -10.34 -10.90
CA SER A 180 22.70 -10.66 -12.33
C SER A 180 21.41 -10.07 -12.92
N PRO A 181 21.47 -9.40 -14.09
CA PRO A 181 20.28 -8.85 -14.73
C PRO A 181 19.24 -9.94 -15.04
N ALA A 182 17.98 -9.67 -14.70
CA ALA A 182 16.86 -10.53 -15.02
C ALA A 182 15.60 -9.71 -15.35
N THR A 183 14.74 -10.23 -16.23
CA THR A 183 13.50 -9.57 -16.64
C THR A 183 12.33 -10.53 -16.56
N CYS A 184 11.16 -10.00 -16.21
CA CYS A 184 9.92 -10.76 -16.04
C CYS A 184 8.73 -9.78 -16.08
N LYS A 185 7.52 -10.28 -15.82
CA LYS A 185 6.30 -9.46 -15.79
C LYS A 185 6.07 -8.69 -14.48
N THR A 186 6.79 -9.04 -13.41
CA THR A 186 6.73 -8.31 -12.14
C THR A 186 7.20 -6.88 -12.37
N ASP A 187 6.46 -5.91 -11.87
CA ASP A 187 6.75 -4.49 -12.04
C ASP A 187 6.90 -3.86 -10.65
N ILE A 188 8.14 -3.66 -10.21
CA ILE A 188 8.40 -3.15 -8.86
C ILE A 188 8.06 -1.66 -8.73
N SER A 189 7.75 -0.95 -9.82
CA SER A 189 7.26 0.42 -9.73
C SER A 189 5.95 0.51 -8.95
N LYS A 190 5.11 -0.54 -9.03
CA LYS A 190 3.88 -0.68 -8.24
C LYS A 190 4.16 -0.81 -6.75
N HIS A 191 5.26 -1.46 -6.37
CA HIS A 191 5.70 -1.54 -4.99
C HIS A 191 6.07 -0.14 -4.49
N TYR A 192 6.92 0.57 -5.25
CA TYR A 192 7.34 1.92 -4.93
C TYR A 192 6.16 2.89 -4.80
N GLN A 193 5.25 2.90 -5.79
CA GLN A 193 4.04 3.73 -5.78
C GLN A 193 3.16 3.46 -4.56
N LEU A 194 2.95 2.19 -4.22
CA LEU A 194 2.20 1.84 -3.01
C LEU A 194 2.89 2.36 -1.75
N GLY A 195 4.21 2.24 -1.66
CA GLY A 195 4.97 2.80 -0.54
C GLY A 195 4.84 4.32 -0.44
N VAL A 196 4.88 5.04 -1.57
CA VAL A 196 4.65 6.49 -1.62
C VAL A 196 3.23 6.83 -1.15
N GLN A 197 2.23 6.04 -1.54
CA GLN A 197 0.84 6.22 -1.09
C GLN A 197 0.67 6.01 0.40
N PHE A 198 1.38 5.05 0.99
CA PHE A 198 1.44 4.88 2.44
C PHE A 198 2.12 6.06 3.16
N GLY A 199 2.86 6.90 2.44
CA GLY A 199 3.63 8.02 3.00
C GLY A 199 5.06 7.66 3.39
N ILE A 200 5.60 6.56 2.84
CA ILE A 200 6.96 6.10 3.14
C ILE A 200 7.98 7.07 2.54
N GLN A 201 8.88 7.57 3.38
CA GLN A 201 9.98 8.48 2.98
C GLN A 201 11.38 7.87 3.21
N GLY A 202 11.45 6.67 3.78
CA GLY A 202 12.70 6.00 4.10
C GLY A 202 12.51 4.52 4.34
N THR A 203 13.60 3.76 4.29
CA THR A 203 13.60 2.30 4.50
C THR A 203 14.54 1.90 5.66
N PRO A 204 14.26 0.79 6.36
CA PRO A 204 13.06 -0.03 6.22
C PRO A 204 11.82 0.71 6.75
N ALA A 205 10.67 0.46 6.12
CA ALA A 205 9.38 0.92 6.62
C ALA A 205 8.46 -0.29 6.75
N ILE A 206 7.83 -0.42 7.92
CA ILE A 206 7.17 -1.65 8.34
C ILE A 206 5.67 -1.37 8.43
N ILE A 207 4.87 -2.15 7.71
CA ILE A 207 3.42 -2.07 7.68
C ILE A 207 2.85 -3.31 8.38
N LEU A 208 2.03 -3.08 9.39
CA LEU A 208 1.29 -4.13 10.11
C LEU A 208 0.05 -4.56 9.31
N GLU A 209 -0.55 -5.69 9.69
CA GLU A 209 -1.75 -6.22 9.03
C GLU A 209 -2.94 -5.23 9.04
N ASN A 210 -3.04 -4.39 10.07
CA ASN A 210 -4.09 -3.37 10.16
C ASN A 210 -3.77 -2.06 9.40
N GLY A 211 -2.64 -2.01 8.67
CA GLY A 211 -2.19 -0.83 7.92
C GLY A 211 -1.42 0.20 8.75
N MET A 212 -1.21 -0.03 10.05
CA MET A 212 -0.33 0.84 10.84
C MET A 212 1.09 0.80 10.28
N MET A 213 1.68 1.98 10.08
CA MET A 213 3.07 2.12 9.67
C MET A 213 3.96 2.36 10.88
N ILE A 214 5.06 1.62 10.94
CA ILE A 214 6.18 1.84 11.84
C ILE A 214 7.37 2.25 10.98
N PRO A 215 7.78 3.54 11.05
CA PRO A 215 8.94 4.01 10.30
C PRO A 215 10.23 3.51 10.94
N GLY A 216 11.18 3.10 10.08
CA GLY A 216 12.53 2.76 10.49
C GLY A 216 12.71 1.33 10.98
N TYR A 217 13.95 1.04 11.36
CA TYR A 217 14.35 -0.26 11.92
C TYR A 217 14.02 -0.33 13.41
N GLN A 218 13.52 -1.48 13.84
CA GLN A 218 13.49 -1.91 15.23
C GLN A 218 14.16 -3.27 15.32
N GLY A 219 14.85 -3.59 16.42
CA GLY A 219 15.45 -4.92 16.57
C GLY A 219 14.40 -6.02 16.77
N PRO A 220 14.78 -7.30 16.62
CA PRO A 220 13.83 -8.42 16.71
C PRO A 220 13.04 -8.45 18.01
N LYS A 221 13.69 -8.19 19.15
CA LYS A 221 13.05 -8.22 20.47
C LYS A 221 12.13 -7.03 20.69
N GLU A 222 12.56 -5.83 20.32
CA GLU A 222 11.72 -4.62 20.41
C GLU A 222 10.48 -4.75 19.51
N MET A 223 10.68 -5.25 18.28
CA MET A 223 9.60 -5.50 17.34
C MET A 223 8.60 -6.52 17.89
N ALA A 224 9.06 -7.66 18.41
CA ALA A 224 8.18 -8.67 18.99
C ALA A 224 7.36 -8.11 20.16
N ALA A 225 8.00 -7.38 21.08
CA ALA A 225 7.32 -6.77 22.21
C ALA A 225 6.26 -5.75 21.79
N MET A 226 6.56 -4.92 20.79
CA MET A 226 5.62 -3.94 20.26
C MET A 226 4.44 -4.63 19.56
N LEU A 227 4.70 -5.64 18.73
CA LEU A 227 3.65 -6.42 18.05
C LEU A 227 2.72 -7.12 19.04
N ASP A 228 3.27 -7.73 20.10
CA ASP A 228 2.50 -8.36 21.16
C ASP A 228 1.61 -7.34 21.89
N ALA A 229 2.15 -6.17 22.24
CA ALA A 229 1.40 -5.10 22.90
C ALA A 229 0.27 -4.55 22.00
N HIS A 230 0.57 -4.33 20.71
CA HIS A 230 -0.40 -3.85 19.73
C HIS A 230 -1.51 -4.88 19.46
N GLN A 231 -1.18 -6.18 19.37
CA GLN A 231 -2.16 -7.25 19.22
C GLN A 231 -3.08 -7.34 20.46
N ALA A 232 -2.53 -7.20 21.66
CA ALA A 232 -3.30 -7.18 22.90
C ALA A 232 -4.26 -5.98 22.96
N ALA A 233 -3.81 -4.79 22.58
CA ALA A 233 -4.65 -3.59 22.53
C ALA A 233 -5.81 -3.72 21.54
N THR A 234 -5.53 -4.25 20.33
CA THR A 234 -6.57 -4.49 19.31
C THR A 234 -7.62 -5.49 19.80
N LYS A 235 -7.21 -6.55 20.50
CA LYS A 235 -8.13 -7.55 21.08
C LYS A 235 -8.98 -7.02 22.24
N ALA A 236 -8.46 -6.08 23.02
CA ALA A 236 -9.20 -5.48 24.14
C ALA A 236 -10.14 -4.33 23.70
N GLY A 237 -9.91 -3.77 22.51
CA GLY A 237 -10.67 -2.65 21.97
C GLY A 237 -11.89 -3.02 21.12
N GLY A 238 -11.90 -4.21 20.51
CA GLY A 238 -13.03 -4.76 19.74
C GLY A 238 -14.04 -5.51 20.60
#